data_AF-A0A2W2EA33-F1
#
_entry.id   AF-A0A2W2EA33-F1
#
_cell.length_a   1.000
_cell.length_b   1.000
_cell.length_c   1.000
_cell.angle_alpha   90.00
_cell.angle_beta   90.00
_cell.angle_gamma   90.00
#
_symmetry.space_group_name_H-M   'P 1'
#
loop_
_entity.id
_entity.type
_entity.pdbx_description
1 polymer ?
#
loop_
_entity_poly.entity_id
_entity_poly.type
_entity_poly.pdbx_seq_one_letter_code
_entity_poly.pdbx_strand_id
1 'polypeptide(L)'
;MRMAVGDLARAAAGEGWSELVVRRGQVGAYALTTVTCDGREIVVEGMEEPFRRMREVSCTSGHGTWFTCELWFAPGGRGYTGRVDASGPPFAEVPPVAALAELTVFPRQEAPGWLLDALPTAPPLTLPMGGDTHGQWLRGSHNDQPPPPPPSISGDLSYVPATAMTARGFQHKEKRHRHLAVLVRDTDAPKEAHFAVASAGEDCWIIRDRMRATGEGVRSLAVDGTVLRLELTAEAADALETETCFEVLLDLPAEEIERLRTVLPGILRSAGDAPELIGF
;
A
#
# COMPACT_ATOMS: atom_id res chain seq x y z
N MET A 1 -0.90 1.02 -0.65
CA MET A 1 -1.66 0.84 -1.91
C MET A 1 -2.81 -0.16 -1.78
N ARG A 2 -2.64 -1.27 -1.05
CA ARG A 2 -3.73 -2.22 -0.74
C ARG A 2 -4.81 -1.64 0.17
N MET A 3 -4.45 -0.66 0.99
CA MET A 3 -5.33 -0.03 1.98
C MET A 3 -6.22 1.08 1.38
N ALA A 4 -5.84 1.70 0.26
CA ALA A 4 -6.65 2.71 -0.44
C ALA A 4 -8.08 2.23 -0.80
N VAL A 5 -8.28 0.94 -1.15
CA VAL A 5 -9.62 0.37 -1.36
C VAL A 5 -10.45 0.46 -0.08
N GLY A 6 -9.85 0.06 1.04
CA GLY A 6 -10.50 0.12 2.35
C GLY A 6 -10.78 1.56 2.78
N ASP A 7 -9.86 2.49 2.57
CA ASP A 7 -10.06 3.89 2.95
C ASP A 7 -11.20 4.54 2.16
N LEU A 8 -11.27 4.30 0.85
CA LEU A 8 -12.38 4.78 0.01
C LEU A 8 -13.71 4.19 0.47
N ALA A 9 -13.75 2.88 0.72
CA ALA A 9 -14.97 2.22 1.18
C ALA A 9 -15.42 2.73 2.56
N ARG A 10 -14.49 2.92 3.50
CA ARG A 10 -14.78 3.46 4.84
C ARG A 10 -15.24 4.91 4.79
N ALA A 11 -14.60 5.74 3.98
CA ALA A 11 -15.00 7.14 3.80
C ALA A 11 -16.45 7.25 3.30
N ALA A 12 -16.86 6.38 2.38
CA ALA A 12 -18.23 6.34 1.87
C ALA A 12 -19.23 5.73 2.87
N ALA A 13 -18.81 4.75 3.69
CA ALA A 13 -19.65 4.14 4.71
C ALA A 13 -19.99 5.09 5.88
N GLY A 14 -19.12 6.07 6.15
CA GLY A 14 -19.29 7.01 7.27
C GLY A 14 -18.96 6.37 8.62
N GLU A 15 -19.53 6.91 9.69
CA GLU A 15 -19.37 6.37 11.05
C GLU A 15 -20.48 5.37 11.40
N GLY A 16 -20.20 4.45 12.33
CA GLY A 16 -21.21 3.59 12.95
C GLY A 16 -21.57 2.30 12.20
N TRP A 17 -20.83 1.94 11.15
CA TRP A 17 -20.98 0.65 10.46
C TRP A 17 -20.33 -0.49 11.24
N SER A 18 -20.82 -1.72 11.00
CA SER A 18 -20.31 -2.94 11.63
C SER A 18 -19.60 -3.88 10.66
N GLU A 19 -20.05 -3.88 9.40
CA GLU A 19 -19.50 -4.70 8.34
C GLU A 19 -19.40 -3.90 7.03
N LEU A 20 -18.24 -3.99 6.38
CA LEU A 20 -18.00 -3.38 5.08
C LEU A 20 -17.32 -4.40 4.17
N VAL A 21 -17.97 -4.72 3.05
CA VAL A 21 -17.50 -5.72 2.09
C VAL A 21 -17.36 -5.09 0.72
N VAL A 22 -16.20 -5.27 0.09
CA VAL A 22 -15.96 -4.85 -1.30
C VAL A 22 -15.75 -6.08 -2.15
N ARG A 23 -16.56 -6.24 -3.20
CA ARG A 23 -16.42 -7.29 -4.22
C ARG A 23 -16.04 -6.67 -5.55
N ARG A 24 -15.05 -7.24 -6.22
CA ARG A 24 -14.58 -6.82 -7.53
C ARG A 24 -14.48 -8.04 -8.45
N GLY A 25 -15.14 -7.98 -9.59
CA GLY A 25 -14.85 -8.83 -10.75
C GLY A 25 -14.12 -8.00 -11.80
N GLN A 26 -13.07 -8.53 -12.43
CA GLN A 26 -12.32 -7.81 -13.46
C GLN A 26 -11.64 -8.73 -14.49
N VAL A 27 -11.80 -8.39 -15.77
CA VAL A 27 -11.09 -8.97 -16.92
C VAL A 27 -10.66 -7.82 -17.84
N GLY A 28 -9.36 -7.63 -18.03
CA GLY A 28 -8.82 -6.47 -18.72
C GLY A 28 -9.31 -5.16 -18.08
N ALA A 29 -9.88 -4.28 -18.92
CA ALA A 29 -10.53 -3.05 -18.48
C ALA A 29 -12.01 -3.25 -18.08
N TYR A 30 -12.61 -4.41 -18.38
CA TYR A 30 -14.00 -4.68 -18.04
C TYR A 30 -14.11 -5.14 -16.60
N ALA A 31 -14.91 -4.42 -15.81
CA ALA A 31 -14.92 -4.63 -14.37
C ALA A 31 -16.22 -4.19 -13.70
N LEU A 32 -16.56 -4.82 -12.58
CA LEU A 32 -17.69 -4.47 -11.72
C LEU A 32 -17.22 -4.45 -10.27
N THR A 33 -17.55 -3.38 -9.56
CA THR A 33 -17.35 -3.28 -8.10
C THR A 33 -18.70 -3.16 -7.42
N THR A 34 -18.91 -3.95 -6.38
CA THR A 34 -20.02 -3.78 -5.45
C THR A 34 -19.44 -3.53 -4.06
N VAL A 35 -19.90 -2.46 -3.41
CA VAL A 35 -19.54 -2.16 -2.02
C VAL A 35 -20.79 -2.30 -1.17
N THR A 36 -20.72 -3.12 -0.13
CA THR A 36 -21.84 -3.38 0.79
C THR A 36 -21.45 -2.93 2.19
N CYS A 37 -22.25 -2.06 2.79
CA CYS A 37 -22.15 -1.61 4.18
C CYS A 37 -23.38 -2.11 4.95
N ASP A 38 -23.17 -2.92 5.99
CA ASP A 38 -24.24 -3.52 6.82
C ASP A 38 -25.38 -4.14 5.97
N GLY A 39 -25.00 -4.89 4.93
CA GLY A 39 -25.94 -5.56 4.01
C GLY A 39 -26.58 -4.65 2.95
N ARG A 40 -26.23 -3.37 2.87
CA ARG A 40 -26.75 -2.42 1.87
C ARG A 40 -25.67 -2.00 0.89
N GLU A 41 -25.99 -2.00 -0.40
CA GLU A 41 -25.08 -1.50 -1.42
C GLU A 41 -24.91 0.02 -1.31
N ILE A 42 -23.66 0.48 -1.34
CA ILE A 42 -23.30 1.90 -1.33
C ILE A 42 -22.45 2.24 -2.56
N VAL A 43 -22.53 3.49 -3.00
CA VAL A 43 -21.73 3.98 -4.14
C VAL A 43 -20.40 4.50 -3.64
N VAL A 44 -19.31 4.03 -4.24
CA VAL A 44 -17.95 4.49 -3.94
C VAL A 44 -17.20 4.76 -5.22
N GLU A 45 -16.72 5.99 -5.38
CA GLU A 45 -15.94 6.41 -6.54
C GLU A 45 -14.43 6.17 -6.33
N GLY A 46 -13.65 6.24 -7.41
CA GLY A 46 -12.19 6.17 -7.35
C GLY A 46 -11.58 4.77 -7.13
N MET A 47 -12.40 3.72 -7.13
CA MET A 47 -11.97 2.33 -6.85
C MET A 47 -11.13 1.69 -7.97
N GLU A 48 -11.24 2.17 -9.22
CA GLU A 48 -10.59 1.53 -10.37
C GLU A 48 -9.07 1.45 -10.25
N GLU A 49 -8.44 2.58 -9.91
CA GLU A 49 -6.99 2.68 -9.84
C GLU A 49 -6.37 1.80 -8.74
N PRO A 50 -6.88 1.82 -7.49
CA PRO A 50 -6.43 0.87 -6.46
C PRO A 50 -6.56 -0.59 -6.87
N PHE A 51 -7.68 -0.98 -7.51
CA PHE A 51 -7.87 -2.37 -7.97
C PHE A 51 -6.92 -2.75 -9.10
N ARG A 52 -6.72 -1.87 -10.10
CA ARG A 52 -5.76 -2.10 -11.18
C ARG A 52 -4.37 -2.38 -10.64
N ARG A 53 -3.90 -1.50 -9.75
CA ARG A 53 -2.63 -1.60 -9.04
C ARG A 53 -2.52 -2.87 -8.20
N MET A 54 -3.59 -3.28 -7.51
CA MET A 54 -3.60 -4.54 -6.77
C MET A 54 -3.46 -5.76 -7.69
N ARG A 55 -4.10 -5.75 -8.87
CA ARG A 55 -3.94 -6.80 -9.89
C ARG A 55 -2.50 -6.85 -10.41
N GLU A 56 -1.89 -5.70 -10.68
CA GLU A 56 -0.49 -5.60 -11.14
C GLU A 56 0.48 -6.21 -10.12
N VAL A 57 0.36 -5.84 -8.84
CA VAL A 57 1.22 -6.38 -7.77
C VAL A 57 0.99 -7.87 -7.52
N SER A 58 -0.22 -8.36 -7.77
CA SER A 58 -0.55 -9.79 -7.64
C SER A 58 -0.14 -10.61 -8.86
N CYS A 59 0.27 -9.97 -9.95
CA CYS A 59 0.66 -10.68 -11.15
C CYS A 59 1.88 -11.56 -10.89
N THR A 60 1.74 -12.84 -11.22
CA THR A 60 2.81 -13.83 -11.13
C THR A 60 3.15 -14.31 -12.53
N SER A 61 4.44 -14.31 -12.88
CA SER A 61 4.92 -14.72 -14.20
C SER A 61 4.40 -16.11 -14.57
N GLY A 62 3.80 -16.24 -15.75
CA GLY A 62 3.22 -17.49 -16.24
C GLY A 62 1.87 -17.89 -15.63
N HIS A 63 1.40 -17.21 -14.58
CA HIS A 63 0.12 -17.48 -13.92
C HIS A 63 -0.86 -16.29 -13.96
N GLY A 64 -0.42 -15.12 -14.41
CA GLY A 64 -1.25 -13.93 -14.51
C GLY A 64 -1.66 -13.39 -13.14
N THR A 65 -2.86 -12.83 -13.04
CA THR A 65 -3.41 -12.23 -11.80
C THR A 65 -4.85 -12.68 -11.54
N TRP A 66 -5.43 -12.36 -10.39
CA TRP A 66 -6.80 -12.76 -10.04
C TRP A 66 -7.88 -12.10 -10.91
N PHE A 67 -9.05 -12.74 -10.98
CA PHE A 67 -10.26 -12.26 -11.69
C PHE A 67 -11.34 -11.77 -10.76
N THR A 68 -11.47 -12.39 -9.58
CA THR A 68 -12.36 -11.92 -8.52
C THR A 68 -11.58 -11.61 -7.26
N CYS A 69 -12.07 -10.61 -6.52
CA CYS A 69 -11.55 -10.20 -5.23
C CYS A 69 -12.72 -9.84 -4.32
N GLU A 70 -12.74 -10.38 -3.11
CA GLU A 70 -13.63 -10.00 -2.04
C GLU A 70 -12.78 -9.57 -0.84
N LEU A 71 -13.09 -8.40 -0.27
CA LEU A 71 -12.39 -7.83 0.88
C LEU A 71 -13.42 -7.48 1.96
N TRP A 72 -13.16 -7.94 3.19
CA TRP A 72 -13.94 -7.63 4.38
C TRP A 72 -13.14 -6.71 5.30
N PHE A 73 -13.75 -5.60 5.66
CA PHE A 73 -13.19 -4.60 6.54
C PHE A 73 -13.93 -4.61 7.88
N ALA A 74 -13.19 -4.49 8.97
CA ALA A 74 -13.72 -4.34 10.31
C ALA A 74 -13.64 -2.87 10.77
N PRO A 75 -14.56 -2.39 11.61
CA PRO A 75 -14.50 -1.03 12.13
C PRO A 75 -13.28 -0.83 13.03
N GLY A 76 -12.78 0.40 13.09
CA GLY A 76 -11.72 0.80 14.02
C GLY A 76 -10.28 0.55 13.58
N GLY A 77 -10.04 0.03 12.38
CA GLY A 77 -8.69 -0.11 11.84
C GLY A 77 -8.66 -0.22 10.32
N ARG A 78 -7.47 -0.11 9.74
CA ARG A 78 -7.24 -0.16 8.29
C ARG A 78 -7.03 -1.57 7.74
N GLY A 79 -6.88 -2.55 8.62
CA GLY A 79 -6.79 -3.97 8.27
C GLY A 79 -7.99 -4.55 7.54
N TYR A 80 -7.78 -5.68 6.88
CA TYR A 80 -8.82 -6.42 6.17
C TYR A 80 -8.50 -7.91 6.07
N THR A 81 -9.54 -8.72 5.93
CA THR A 81 -9.44 -10.08 5.39
C THR A 81 -10.04 -10.10 4.00
N GLY A 82 -9.76 -11.14 3.22
CA GLY A 82 -10.20 -11.17 1.84
C GLY A 82 -10.01 -12.53 1.21
N ARG A 83 -10.44 -12.62 -0.04
CA ARG A 83 -10.17 -13.75 -0.91
C ARG A 83 -10.01 -13.26 -2.33
N VAL A 84 -9.09 -13.88 -3.06
CA VAL A 84 -8.97 -13.71 -4.50
C VAL A 84 -9.13 -15.05 -5.21
N ASP A 85 -9.59 -15.01 -6.45
CA ASP A 85 -9.68 -16.18 -7.31
C ASP A 85 -9.22 -15.87 -8.74
N ALA A 86 -8.23 -16.63 -9.20
CA ALA A 86 -7.64 -16.60 -10.53
C ALA A 86 -8.20 -17.66 -11.48
N SER A 87 -9.23 -18.42 -11.08
CA SER A 87 -9.81 -19.51 -11.86
C SER A 87 -11.29 -19.32 -12.16
N GLY A 88 -12.07 -18.80 -11.22
CA GLY A 88 -13.50 -18.56 -11.42
C GLY A 88 -13.82 -17.42 -12.40
N PRO A 89 -14.90 -17.51 -13.20
CA PRO A 89 -15.34 -16.43 -14.06
C PRO A 89 -15.93 -15.29 -13.20
N PRO A 90 -15.51 -14.02 -13.40
CA PRO A 90 -16.04 -12.88 -12.65
C PRO A 90 -17.43 -12.43 -13.11
N PHE A 91 -17.83 -12.84 -14.32
CA PHE A 91 -19.07 -12.45 -14.98
C PHE A 91 -19.71 -13.65 -15.66
N ALA A 92 -21.03 -13.58 -15.88
CA ALA A 92 -21.72 -14.56 -16.71
C ALA A 92 -21.27 -14.48 -18.18
N GLU A 93 -20.97 -13.28 -18.68
CA GLU A 93 -20.47 -13.04 -20.03
C GLU A 93 -19.28 -12.07 -19.97
N VAL A 94 -18.20 -12.44 -20.66
CA VAL A 94 -16.96 -11.65 -20.71
C VAL A 94 -16.80 -11.10 -22.13
N PRO A 95 -16.69 -9.77 -22.31
CA PRO A 95 -16.47 -9.21 -23.63
C PRO A 95 -15.20 -9.76 -24.30
N PRO A 96 -15.23 -10.19 -25.58
CA PRO A 96 -14.08 -10.81 -26.21
C PRO A 96 -12.81 -9.94 -26.27
N VAL A 97 -13.00 -8.63 -26.44
CA VAL A 97 -11.90 -7.66 -26.40
C VAL A 97 -11.26 -7.56 -25.02
N ALA A 98 -12.03 -7.76 -23.95
CA ALA A 98 -11.52 -7.76 -22.58
C ALA A 98 -10.72 -9.02 -22.29
N ALA A 99 -11.19 -10.19 -22.76
CA ALA A 99 -10.48 -11.45 -22.66
C ALA A 99 -9.13 -11.41 -23.40
N LEU A 100 -9.12 -10.87 -24.62
CA LEU A 100 -7.88 -10.69 -25.39
C LEU A 100 -6.91 -9.71 -24.68
N ALA A 101 -7.40 -8.57 -24.20
CA ALA A 101 -6.57 -7.60 -23.48
C ALA A 101 -5.98 -8.21 -22.19
N GLU A 102 -6.76 -9.00 -21.46
CA GLU A 102 -6.33 -9.69 -20.25
C GLU A 102 -5.16 -10.63 -20.51
N LEU A 103 -5.26 -11.52 -21.50
CA LEU A 103 -4.16 -12.44 -21.84
C LEU A 103 -2.93 -11.73 -22.40
N THR A 104 -3.11 -10.52 -22.94
CA THR A 104 -2.00 -9.68 -23.43
C THR A 104 -1.25 -9.01 -22.27
N VAL A 105 -1.98 -8.49 -21.28
CA VAL A 105 -1.41 -7.74 -20.15
C VAL A 105 -0.93 -8.68 -19.04
N PHE A 106 -1.68 -9.74 -18.76
CA PHE A 106 -1.40 -10.72 -17.71
C PHE A 106 -1.24 -12.11 -18.34
N PRO A 107 -0.09 -12.38 -19.00
CA PRO A 107 0.12 -13.64 -19.72
C PRO A 107 0.10 -14.84 -18.76
N ARG A 108 -0.55 -15.91 -19.23
CA ARG A 108 -0.73 -17.18 -18.50
C ARG A 108 -0.31 -18.35 -19.37
N GLN A 109 0.38 -19.32 -18.77
CA GLN A 109 0.66 -20.61 -19.42
C GLN A 109 -0.62 -21.46 -19.51
N GLU A 110 -1.42 -21.44 -18.45
CA GLU A 110 -2.69 -22.14 -18.35
C GLU A 110 -3.81 -21.13 -18.10
N ALA A 111 -4.47 -20.70 -19.17
CA ALA A 111 -5.65 -19.84 -19.08
C ALA A 111 -6.90 -20.67 -18.76
N PRO A 112 -7.81 -20.20 -17.88
CA PRO A 112 -9.07 -20.87 -17.63
C PRO A 112 -9.89 -21.05 -18.92
N GLY A 113 -10.60 -22.18 -19.04
CA GLY A 113 -11.40 -22.50 -20.24
C GLY A 113 -12.38 -21.39 -20.63
N TRP A 114 -13.11 -20.84 -19.65
CA TRP A 114 -14.06 -19.74 -19.89
C TRP A 114 -13.41 -18.49 -20.50
N LEU A 115 -12.13 -18.23 -20.20
CA LEU A 115 -11.42 -17.06 -20.73
C LEU A 115 -11.01 -17.30 -22.19
N LEU A 116 -10.66 -18.54 -22.53
CA LEU A 116 -10.39 -18.96 -23.90
C LEU A 116 -11.67 -18.99 -24.74
N ASP A 117 -12.77 -19.46 -24.17
CA ASP A 117 -14.09 -19.49 -24.83
C ASP A 117 -14.61 -18.09 -25.14
N ALA A 118 -14.23 -17.09 -24.33
CA ALA A 118 -14.57 -15.69 -24.54
C ALA A 118 -13.72 -15.01 -25.64
N LEU A 119 -12.62 -15.62 -26.12
CA LEU A 119 -11.76 -14.98 -27.11
C LEU A 119 -12.49 -14.71 -28.43
N PRO A 120 -12.12 -13.64 -29.15
CA PRO A 120 -12.73 -13.35 -30.44
C PRO A 120 -12.48 -14.50 -31.40
N THR A 121 -13.54 -15.05 -31.99
CA THR A 121 -13.50 -16.17 -32.94
C THR A 121 -12.99 -15.77 -34.33
N ALA A 122 -12.85 -14.48 -34.58
CA ALA A 122 -12.24 -13.92 -35.78
C ALA A 122 -11.04 -13.03 -35.39
N PRO A 123 -9.95 -13.00 -36.20
CA PRO A 123 -8.81 -12.15 -35.92
C PRO A 123 -9.27 -10.69 -35.84
N PRO A 124 -8.93 -9.94 -34.76
CA PRO A 124 -9.30 -8.54 -34.67
C PRO A 124 -8.62 -7.78 -35.81
N LEU A 125 -9.42 -7.20 -36.70
CA LEU A 125 -8.93 -6.24 -37.68
C LEU A 125 -8.40 -5.04 -36.91
N THR A 126 -7.08 -4.88 -36.95
CA THR A 126 -6.27 -3.77 -36.39
C THR A 126 -6.40 -3.56 -34.88
N LEU A 127 -5.48 -4.15 -34.12
CA LEU A 127 -5.02 -3.56 -32.85
C LEU A 127 -3.65 -2.90 -33.11
N PRO A 128 -3.41 -1.68 -32.62
CA PRO A 128 -2.04 -1.20 -32.47
C PRO A 128 -1.37 -2.14 -31.47
N MET A 129 -0.48 -3.00 -31.98
CA MET A 129 0.47 -3.73 -31.16
C MET A 129 1.38 -2.70 -30.49
N GLY A 130 0.93 -2.17 -29.34
CA GLY A 130 1.75 -1.40 -28.42
C GLY A 130 2.78 -2.35 -27.81
N GLY A 131 3.83 -2.63 -28.56
CA GLY A 131 4.99 -3.36 -28.11
C GLY A 131 5.65 -2.65 -26.92
N ASP A 132 6.16 -3.48 -26.01
CA ASP A 132 7.30 -3.18 -25.15
C ASP A 132 7.17 -2.06 -24.12
N THR A 133 6.12 -2.07 -23.29
CA THR A 133 6.15 -1.37 -21.99
C THR A 133 6.39 -2.29 -20.79
N HIS A 134 6.26 -3.60 -20.92
CA HIS A 134 6.40 -4.53 -19.78
C HIS A 134 7.87 -4.79 -19.37
N GLY A 135 8.84 -4.42 -20.21
CA GLY A 135 10.27 -4.56 -19.89
C GLY A 135 10.84 -3.44 -19.01
N GLN A 136 10.14 -2.32 -18.82
CA GLN A 136 10.70 -1.13 -18.16
C GLN A 136 10.39 -1.08 -16.66
N TRP A 137 9.32 -1.73 -16.20
CA TRP A 137 8.85 -1.66 -14.80
C TRP A 137 9.68 -2.49 -13.81
N LEU A 138 10.32 -3.57 -14.28
CA LEU A 138 11.25 -4.36 -13.47
C LEU A 138 12.60 -3.67 -13.22
N ARG A 139 12.87 -2.50 -13.83
CA ARG A 139 14.16 -1.79 -13.73
C ARG A 139 14.13 -0.50 -12.89
N GLY A 140 13.07 -0.29 -12.11
CA GLY A 140 12.84 0.97 -11.39
C GLY A 140 13.22 1.01 -9.90
N SER A 141 13.86 -0.01 -9.33
CA SER A 141 14.30 0.03 -7.92
C SER A 141 15.76 -0.36 -7.81
N HIS A 142 16.62 0.62 -7.50
CA HIS A 142 17.98 0.36 -6.99
C HIS A 142 17.90 -0.18 -5.56
N ASN A 143 17.34 -1.37 -5.40
CA ASN A 143 17.44 -2.18 -4.20
C ASN A 143 17.93 -3.56 -4.64
N ASP A 144 19.17 -3.92 -4.28
CA ASP A 144 19.79 -5.24 -4.51
C ASP A 144 19.14 -6.35 -3.65
N GLN A 145 17.82 -6.32 -3.50
CA GLN A 145 17.09 -7.28 -2.70
C GLN A 145 15.93 -7.88 -3.47
N PRO A 146 15.74 -9.22 -3.42
CA PRO A 146 14.62 -9.85 -4.11
C PRO A 146 13.30 -9.23 -3.64
N PRO A 147 12.39 -8.88 -4.56
CA PRO A 147 11.08 -8.37 -4.20
C PRO A 147 10.37 -9.38 -3.28
N PRO A 148 9.52 -8.90 -2.36
CA PRO A 148 8.66 -9.82 -1.60
C PRO A 148 7.90 -10.72 -2.59
N PRO A 149 7.66 -12.00 -2.24
CA PRO A 149 6.91 -12.89 -3.11
C PRO A 149 5.56 -12.25 -3.44
N PRO A 150 5.11 -12.32 -4.71
CA PRO A 150 3.81 -11.78 -5.07
C PRO A 150 2.73 -12.43 -4.20
N PRO A 151 1.70 -11.69 -3.79
CA PRO A 151 0.59 -12.28 -3.07
C PRO A 151 -0.06 -13.37 -3.93
N SER A 152 -0.63 -14.38 -3.28
CA SER A 152 -1.33 -15.47 -3.96
C SER A 152 -2.39 -14.93 -4.92
N ILE A 153 -2.42 -15.48 -6.14
CA ILE A 153 -3.44 -15.13 -7.15
C ILE A 153 -4.79 -15.84 -6.91
N SER A 154 -4.80 -16.84 -6.03
CA SER A 154 -6.00 -17.50 -5.53
C SER A 154 -5.83 -17.81 -4.04
N GLY A 155 -6.92 -17.70 -3.28
CA GLY A 155 -6.97 -18.05 -1.85
C GLY A 155 -7.21 -16.84 -0.95
N ASP A 156 -7.07 -17.08 0.35
CA ASP A 156 -7.38 -16.08 1.37
C ASP A 156 -6.30 -14.99 1.44
N LEU A 157 -6.75 -13.77 1.67
CA LEU A 157 -5.94 -12.59 1.94
C LEU A 157 -6.15 -12.17 3.39
N SER A 158 -5.07 -11.76 4.03
CA SER A 158 -5.14 -11.10 5.33
C SER A 158 -4.09 -10.00 5.35
N TYR A 159 -4.52 -8.82 5.79
CA TYR A 159 -3.66 -7.68 5.95
C TYR A 159 -3.93 -7.01 7.29
N VAL A 160 -2.88 -6.92 8.10
CA VAL A 160 -2.90 -6.27 9.41
C VAL A 160 -1.85 -5.16 9.37
N PRO A 161 -2.26 -3.88 9.34
CA PRO A 161 -1.31 -2.77 9.36
C PRO A 161 -0.56 -2.72 10.69
N ALA A 162 0.65 -2.19 10.66
CA ALA A 162 1.36 -1.93 11.91
C ALA A 162 0.74 -0.73 12.63
N THR A 163 0.38 -0.94 13.90
CA THR A 163 -0.15 0.11 14.78
C THR A 163 0.95 0.78 15.58
N ALA A 164 1.95 0.00 15.99
CA ALA A 164 3.05 0.48 16.82
C ALA A 164 4.37 -0.22 16.55
N MET A 165 5.46 0.38 17.04
CA MET A 165 6.75 -0.27 17.21
C MET A 165 7.45 0.21 18.48
N THR A 166 8.42 -0.57 18.96
CA THR A 166 9.31 -0.15 20.06
C THR A 166 10.68 0.21 19.50
N ALA A 167 11.18 1.40 19.82
CA ALA A 167 12.52 1.85 19.51
C ALA A 167 13.40 1.72 20.76
N ARG A 168 14.55 1.04 20.63
CA ARG A 168 15.54 0.80 21.70
C ARG A 168 16.86 1.50 21.48
N GLY A 169 17.04 2.16 20.33
CA GLY A 169 18.19 3.01 20.10
C GLY A 169 17.86 4.20 19.21
N PHE A 170 18.55 5.30 19.44
CA PHE A 170 18.45 6.51 18.62
C PHE A 170 19.81 6.90 18.02
N GLN A 171 19.81 7.19 16.72
CA GLN A 171 20.98 7.71 16.02
C GLN A 171 20.61 8.96 15.23
N HIS A 172 21.39 10.03 15.39
CA HIS A 172 21.32 11.21 14.55
C HIS A 172 22.60 11.35 13.74
N LYS A 173 22.47 11.48 12.41
CA LYS A 173 23.58 11.73 11.49
C LYS A 173 23.30 12.98 10.68
N GLU A 174 24.28 13.87 10.62
CA GLU A 174 24.25 15.09 9.83
C GLU A 174 25.43 15.08 8.86
N LYS A 175 25.17 15.25 7.56
CA LYS A 175 26.21 15.37 6.52
C LYS A 175 25.78 16.32 5.43
N ARG A 176 26.54 17.40 5.21
CA ARG A 176 26.48 18.31 4.03
C ARG A 176 25.03 18.52 3.53
N HIS A 177 24.17 19.07 4.38
CA HIS A 177 22.74 19.36 4.11
C HIS A 177 21.78 18.17 4.11
N ARG A 178 22.17 17.05 4.71
CA ARG A 178 21.29 15.91 4.99
C ARG A 178 21.23 15.66 6.48
N HIS A 179 20.02 15.64 7.01
CA HIS A 179 19.76 15.23 8.38
C HIS A 179 19.05 13.88 8.35
N LEU A 180 19.48 12.98 9.23
CA LEU A 180 18.91 11.65 9.36
C LEU A 180 18.79 11.30 10.84
N ALA A 181 17.55 11.21 11.31
CA ALA A 181 17.19 10.64 12.59
C ALA A 181 16.73 9.19 12.37
N VAL A 182 17.33 8.24 13.09
CA VAL A 182 17.02 6.81 12.99
C VAL A 182 16.68 6.27 14.37
N LEU A 183 15.53 5.63 14.48
CA LEU A 183 15.06 4.85 15.61
C LEU A 183 15.17 3.36 15.23
N VAL A 184 15.90 2.58 16.02
CA VAL A 184 16.14 1.15 15.77
C VAL A 184 15.40 0.30 16.80
N ARG A 185 14.84 -0.85 16.36
CA ARG A 185 14.20 -1.81 17.27
C ARG A 185 15.21 -2.57 18.12
N ASP A 186 16.36 -2.88 17.55
CA ASP A 186 17.41 -3.65 18.18
C ASP A 186 18.76 -2.94 18.03
N THR A 187 19.47 -2.74 19.14
CA THR A 187 20.80 -2.13 19.17
C THR A 187 21.88 -3.07 18.64
N ASP A 188 21.66 -4.39 18.73
CA ASP A 188 22.63 -5.42 18.35
C ASP A 188 22.49 -5.83 16.87
N ALA A 189 21.36 -5.50 16.25
CA ALA A 189 21.07 -5.75 14.84
C ALA A 189 20.56 -4.49 14.10
N PRO A 190 21.39 -3.45 13.94
CA PRO A 190 20.99 -2.13 13.39
C PRO A 190 20.55 -2.16 11.91
N LYS A 191 20.55 -3.34 11.26
CA LYS A 191 20.11 -3.54 9.88
C LYS A 191 18.65 -3.99 9.76
N GLU A 192 18.02 -4.38 10.86
CA GLU A 192 16.65 -4.91 10.86
C GLU A 192 15.71 -3.95 11.60
N ALA A 193 14.66 -3.55 10.88
CA ALA A 193 13.59 -2.67 11.32
C ALA A 193 14.00 -1.32 11.92
N HIS A 194 14.09 -0.30 11.05
CA HIS A 194 14.34 1.08 11.43
C HIS A 194 13.15 1.96 11.07
N PHE A 195 12.75 2.83 11.99
CA PHE A 195 12.00 4.02 11.63
C PHE A 195 13.00 5.16 11.46
N ALA A 196 12.96 5.88 10.35
CA ALA A 196 13.86 7.00 10.13
C ALA A 196 13.13 8.18 9.52
N VAL A 197 13.54 9.38 9.94
CA VAL A 197 13.16 10.64 9.32
C VAL A 197 14.41 11.22 8.70
N ALA A 198 14.36 11.41 7.38
CA ALA A 198 15.45 11.95 6.60
C ALA A 198 15.03 13.26 5.94
N SER A 199 15.92 14.24 5.86
CA SER A 199 15.76 15.40 4.98
C SER A 199 16.99 15.57 4.09
N ALA A 200 16.76 16.02 2.86
CA ALA A 200 17.81 16.51 1.98
C ALA A 200 17.26 17.64 1.10
N GLY A 201 17.72 18.87 1.34
CA GLY A 201 17.15 20.04 0.70
C GLY A 201 15.76 20.34 1.26
N GLU A 202 14.79 20.54 0.37
CA GLU A 202 13.38 20.80 0.70
C GLU A 202 12.55 19.52 0.86
N ASP A 203 13.14 18.37 0.51
CA ASP A 203 12.48 17.08 0.62
C ASP A 203 12.70 16.46 2.00
N CYS A 204 11.61 15.99 2.58
CA CYS A 204 11.64 15.11 3.75
C CYS A 204 11.08 13.74 3.38
N TRP A 205 11.56 12.68 4.07
CA TRP A 205 11.08 11.32 3.91
C TRP A 205 10.96 10.63 5.25
N ILE A 206 9.88 9.86 5.41
CA ILE A 206 9.79 8.85 6.44
C ILE A 206 10.13 7.52 5.83
N ILE A 207 10.94 6.76 6.55
CA ILE A 207 11.33 5.40 6.19
C ILE A 207 10.92 4.50 7.35
N ARG A 208 10.25 3.41 7.04
CA ARG A 208 9.99 2.33 7.99
C ARG A 208 10.43 1.02 7.36
N ASP A 209 11.35 0.33 8.00
CA ASP A 209 11.93 -0.92 7.52
C ASP A 209 12.57 -0.73 6.13
N ARG A 210 11.90 -1.13 5.05
CA ARG A 210 12.35 -0.89 3.66
C ARG A 210 11.36 -0.05 2.85
N MET A 211 10.34 0.45 3.53
CA MET A 211 9.26 1.25 2.98
C MET A 211 9.59 2.73 3.17
N ARG A 212 9.15 3.55 2.22
CA ARG A 212 9.43 4.99 2.23
C ARG A 212 8.17 5.76 1.83
N ALA A 213 7.87 6.79 2.61
CA ALA A 213 6.89 7.82 2.30
C ALA A 213 7.58 9.19 2.18
N THR A 214 6.96 10.10 1.45
CA THR A 214 7.36 11.51 1.43
C THR A 214 6.95 12.19 2.75
N GLY A 215 7.67 13.24 3.13
CA GLY A 215 7.46 13.98 4.37
C GLY A 215 6.16 14.78 4.39
N GLU A 216 5.65 15.16 3.22
CA GLU A 216 4.27 15.69 3.03
C GLU A 216 3.19 14.71 3.51
N GLY A 217 3.57 13.44 3.67
CA GLY A 217 2.75 12.39 4.23
C GLY A 217 2.50 12.48 5.73
N VAL A 218 3.12 13.42 6.45
CA VAL A 218 2.93 13.63 7.89
C VAL A 218 2.03 14.82 8.12
N ARG A 219 0.92 14.60 8.83
CA ARG A 219 0.02 15.67 9.25
C ARG A 219 0.49 16.26 10.57
N SER A 220 0.74 15.40 11.56
CA SER A 220 1.21 15.83 12.87
C SER A 220 2.21 14.83 13.45
N LEU A 221 3.07 15.34 14.31
CA LEU A 221 4.01 14.58 15.10
C LEU A 221 3.91 15.05 16.55
N ALA A 222 3.71 14.11 17.46
CA ALA A 222 3.64 14.41 18.89
C ALA A 222 4.63 13.55 19.67
N VAL A 223 5.31 14.13 20.66
CA VAL A 223 6.07 13.36 21.66
C VAL A 223 5.44 13.58 23.02
N ASP A 224 4.91 12.51 23.60
CA ASP A 224 4.38 12.50 24.97
C ASP A 224 5.17 11.49 25.81
N GLY A 225 6.01 11.99 26.71
CA GLY A 225 6.88 11.16 27.55
C GLY A 225 7.75 10.23 26.72
N THR A 226 7.43 8.93 26.78
CA THR A 226 8.12 7.84 26.09
C THR A 226 7.39 7.37 24.82
N VAL A 227 6.45 8.14 24.28
CA VAL A 227 5.70 7.79 23.07
C VAL A 227 5.86 8.88 22.03
N LEU A 228 6.34 8.50 20.85
CA LEU A 228 6.31 9.33 19.64
C LEU A 228 5.13 8.89 18.78
N ARG A 229 4.14 9.76 18.62
CA ARG A 229 2.94 9.50 17.82
C ARG A 229 3.01 10.23 16.49
N LEU A 230 2.75 9.51 15.41
CA LEU A 230 2.71 10.00 14.04
C LEU A 230 1.28 9.96 13.51
N GLU A 231 0.78 11.09 13.04
CA GLU A 231 -0.45 11.14 12.25
C GLU A 231 -0.08 11.32 10.78
N LEU A 232 -0.36 10.30 10.00
CA LEU A 232 0.01 10.15 8.60
C LEU A 232 -1.20 10.42 7.70
N THR A 233 -0.95 10.88 6.48
CA THR A 233 -1.95 10.81 5.41
C THR A 233 -2.24 9.35 5.05
N ALA A 234 -3.37 9.10 4.40
CA ALA A 234 -3.74 7.76 3.95
C ALA A 234 -2.68 7.20 3.00
N GLU A 235 -2.15 8.03 2.10
CA GLU A 235 -1.13 7.68 1.12
C GLU A 235 0.20 7.29 1.79
N ALA A 236 0.60 8.03 2.82
CA ALA A 236 1.84 7.76 3.55
C ALA A 236 1.73 6.50 4.40
N ALA A 237 0.61 6.33 5.11
CA ALA A 237 0.34 5.12 5.86
C ALA A 237 0.21 3.89 4.93
N ASP A 238 -0.30 4.08 3.71
CA ASP A 238 -0.29 3.09 2.62
C ASP A 238 1.09 2.69 2.14
N ALA A 239 1.99 3.66 2.04
CA ALA A 239 3.37 3.42 1.62
C ALA A 239 4.19 2.74 2.72
N LEU A 240 3.88 3.01 4.00
CA LEU A 240 4.58 2.48 5.17
C LEU A 240 3.92 1.24 5.78
N GLU A 241 2.78 0.80 5.23
CA GLU A 241 1.96 -0.31 5.74
C GLU A 241 1.62 -0.18 7.23
N THR A 242 1.16 1.01 7.62
CA THR A 242 0.77 1.35 9.00
C THR A 242 -0.69 1.80 9.07
N GLU A 243 -1.19 1.92 10.31
CA GLU A 243 -2.34 2.78 10.55
C GLU A 243 -2.00 4.25 10.25
N THR A 244 -3.03 5.07 10.05
CA THR A 244 -2.85 6.54 9.92
C THR A 244 -2.38 7.17 11.22
N CYS A 245 -2.68 6.55 12.36
CA CYS A 245 -2.07 6.85 13.64
C CYS A 245 -1.05 5.75 13.96
N PHE A 246 0.23 6.06 13.93
CA PHE A 246 1.32 5.11 14.20
C PHE A 246 2.11 5.55 15.43
N GLU A 247 2.30 4.63 16.37
CA GLU A 247 2.98 4.91 17.64
C GLU A 247 4.36 4.27 17.70
N VAL A 248 5.35 5.04 18.14
CA VAL A 248 6.70 4.55 18.44
C VAL A 248 6.94 4.67 19.93
N LEU A 249 6.92 3.53 20.62
CA LEU A 249 7.29 3.41 22.03
C LEU A 249 8.81 3.58 22.16
N LEU A 250 9.24 4.64 22.83
CA LEU A 250 10.63 5.00 23.06
C LEU A 250 11.12 4.29 24.33
N ASP A 251 11.68 3.10 24.18
CA ASP A 251 12.45 2.39 25.21
C ASP A 251 13.89 2.91 25.20
N LEU A 252 14.03 4.22 25.43
CA LEU A 252 15.27 4.98 25.32
C LEU A 252 15.58 5.67 26.66
N PRO A 253 16.87 5.90 26.97
CA PRO A 253 17.25 6.79 28.05
C PRO A 253 16.65 8.19 27.87
N ALA A 254 16.29 8.86 28.97
CA ALA A 254 15.68 10.20 28.92
C ALA A 254 16.52 11.22 28.13
N GLU A 255 17.85 11.13 28.22
CA GLU A 255 18.78 11.98 27.47
C GLU A 255 18.64 11.80 25.94
N GLU A 256 18.39 10.57 25.48
CA GLU A 256 18.16 10.30 24.06
C GLU A 256 16.79 10.79 23.60
N ILE A 257 15.77 10.73 24.47
CA ILE A 257 14.44 11.28 24.19
C ILE A 257 14.51 12.82 24.06
N GLU A 258 15.22 13.51 24.94
CA GLU A 258 15.41 14.97 24.83
C GLU A 258 16.19 15.34 23.56
N ARG A 259 17.20 14.53 23.20
CA ARG A 259 17.94 14.71 21.95
C ARG A 259 17.03 14.50 20.73
N LEU A 260 16.15 13.51 20.77
CA LEU A 260 15.15 13.25 19.72
C LEU A 260 14.20 14.46 19.56
N ARG A 261 13.68 15.00 20.69
CA ARG A 261 12.84 16.20 20.70
C ARG A 261 13.53 17.42 20.10
N THR A 262 14.84 17.53 20.27
CA THR A 262 15.61 18.64 19.67
C THR A 262 15.82 18.44 18.16
N VAL A 263 16.09 17.20 17.74
CA VAL A 263 16.49 16.91 16.35
C VAL A 263 15.30 16.87 15.40
N LEU A 264 14.20 16.19 15.75
CA LEU A 264 13.08 15.96 14.83
C LEU A 264 12.44 17.24 14.28
N PRO A 265 12.16 18.29 15.08
CA PRO A 265 11.67 19.57 14.57
C PRO A 265 12.59 20.20 13.53
N GLY A 266 13.91 20.11 13.75
CA GLY A 266 14.90 20.65 12.81
C GLY A 266 14.87 19.96 11.45
N ILE A 267 14.63 18.64 11.44
CA ILE A 267 14.49 17.86 10.20
C ILE A 267 13.17 18.18 9.51
N LEU A 268 12.06 18.22 10.25
CA LEU A 268 10.72 18.33 9.67
C LEU A 268 10.36 19.75 9.22
N ARG A 269 10.90 20.79 9.86
CA ARG A 269 10.72 22.18 9.41
C ARG A 269 11.41 22.49 8.07
N SER A 270 12.27 21.60 7.59
CA SER A 270 12.88 21.72 6.26
C SER A 270 11.97 21.21 5.13
N ALA A 271 10.85 20.55 5.45
CA ALA A 271 9.85 20.14 4.48
C ALA A 271 9.01 21.34 4.01
N GLY A 272 8.61 21.34 2.73
CA GLY A 272 7.76 22.40 2.14
C GLY A 272 6.42 22.60 2.86
N ASP A 273 5.76 21.50 3.25
CA ASP A 273 4.58 21.49 4.12
C ASP A 273 4.96 20.89 5.48
N ALA A 274 5.45 21.73 6.39
CA ALA A 274 5.92 21.27 7.69
C ALA A 274 4.74 20.70 8.53
N PRO A 275 4.89 19.49 9.11
CA PRO A 275 3.86 18.90 9.95
C PRO A 275 3.64 19.70 11.23
N GLU A 276 2.46 19.57 11.82
CA GLU A 276 2.19 20.12 13.15
C GLU A 276 3.04 19.39 14.20
N LEU A 277 3.79 20.14 15.00
CA LEU A 277 4.69 19.59 16.02
C LEU A 277 4.12 19.87 17.42
N ILE A 278 3.79 18.81 18.16
CA ILE A 278 3.15 18.89 19.49
C ILE A 278 4.09 18.28 20.55
N GLY A 279 4.35 18.99 21.65
CA GLY A 279 5.22 18.48 22.73
C GLY A 279 6.72 18.49 22.40
N PHE A 280 7.12 19.34 21.45
CA PHE A 280 8.50 19.59 21.03
C PHE A 280 9.00 20.97 21.47
#